data_AF-A0A5B9QLW6-F1
#
_entry.id   AF-A0A5B9QLW6-F1
#
_cell.length_a   1.000
_cell.length_b   1.000
_cell.length_c   1.000
_cell.angle_alpha   90.00
_cell.angle_beta   90.00
_cell.angle_gamma   90.00
#
_symmetry.space_group_name_H-M   'P 1'
#
loop_
_entity.id
_entity.type
_entity.pdbx_description
1 polymer ?
#
loop_
_entity_poly.entity_id
_entity_poly.type
_entity_poly.pdbx_seq_one_letter_code
_entity_poly.pdbx_strand_id
1 'polypeptide(L)'
;MTRYLSAMLLLAPLFALGLFPNPLPAAPQEAEQAASADAPQEKPQEKPQEKNAAAADQKPAKAKDPKPAEEKKTVLDPAKYPKLPKVGSANSGQIPGTPWRVHDVYRPRPAVVTPGTVDLSKGQGTTAPSDAIALFDGTDLSAWAHIRGGGEMYRPRWKVENGYMEVVGGTGSLHTIDTFGSCQLHIEWASPAPARSASQGRGNSGIKLFGLYEVQVLDSFDNLTYADGQAGAIYGQFPPEVNAARQPGQWQTYDILFRAPEFADGKLQRPAIVTVLHNGVMIHHARELKGVARAGRSPVYSSHPPAGHIMLQDHGNPVRYRNIWIRPL
;
A
#
# COMPACT_ATOMS: atom_id res chain seq x y z
N MET A 1 -48.62 -9.49 45.30
CA MET A 1 -49.92 -8.78 45.18
C MET A 1 -49.73 -7.71 44.12
N THR A 2 -50.37 -7.62 42.97
CA THR A 2 -51.56 -8.28 42.40
C THR A 2 -51.46 -8.13 40.87
N ARG A 3 -51.94 -9.15 40.15
CA ARG A 3 -52.02 -9.30 38.69
C ARG A 3 -53.04 -8.33 38.06
N TYR A 4 -52.92 -8.04 36.77
CA TYR A 4 -54.08 -8.06 35.84
C TYR A 4 -53.64 -8.47 34.42
N LEU A 5 -54.14 -9.64 34.00
CA LEU A 5 -54.38 -10.05 32.62
C LEU A 5 -55.70 -9.42 32.16
N SER A 6 -55.82 -9.09 30.87
CA SER A 6 -56.96 -9.57 30.07
C SER A 6 -56.74 -9.36 28.57
N ALA A 7 -57.04 -10.43 27.83
CA ALA A 7 -56.99 -10.56 26.38
C ALA A 7 -58.36 -10.24 25.75
N MET A 8 -58.41 -9.88 24.47
CA MET A 8 -59.50 -10.33 23.58
C MET A 8 -59.14 -10.26 22.09
N LEU A 9 -59.41 -11.38 21.42
CA LEU A 9 -59.35 -11.72 20.00
C LEU A 9 -60.50 -11.06 19.19
N LEU A 10 -60.31 -10.91 17.87
CA LEU A 10 -61.23 -11.29 16.75
C LEU A 10 -60.67 -10.72 15.42
N LEU A 11 -60.10 -11.55 14.54
CA LEU A 11 -60.67 -12.22 13.35
C LEU A 11 -60.69 -11.38 12.05
N ALA A 12 -60.09 -11.95 11.01
CA ALA A 12 -59.87 -11.44 9.64
C ALA A 12 -61.15 -11.42 8.77
N PRO A 13 -61.08 -10.96 7.50
CA PRO A 13 -60.81 -11.94 6.43
C PRO A 13 -59.92 -11.49 5.25
N LEU A 14 -59.59 -12.51 4.45
CA LEU A 14 -58.81 -12.63 3.22
C LEU A 14 -59.09 -11.60 2.11
N PHE A 15 -58.06 -11.28 1.32
CA PHE A 15 -58.16 -11.27 -0.15
C PHE A 15 -56.82 -11.72 -0.79
N ALA A 16 -56.94 -12.33 -1.96
CA ALA A 16 -56.03 -13.30 -2.53
C ALA A 16 -55.29 -12.80 -3.80
N LEU A 17 -54.18 -13.51 -4.09
CA LEU A 17 -53.51 -13.78 -5.38
C LEU A 17 -52.95 -12.62 -6.26
N GLY A 18 -51.68 -12.80 -6.63
CA GLY A 18 -51.02 -12.13 -7.75
C GLY A 18 -49.56 -12.60 -7.95
N LEU A 19 -49.38 -13.81 -8.47
CA LEU A 19 -48.11 -14.34 -8.99
C LEU A 19 -47.95 -13.92 -10.46
N PHE A 20 -46.82 -13.32 -10.85
CA PHE A 20 -46.14 -13.55 -12.14
C PHE A 20 -44.68 -13.04 -12.07
N PRO A 21 -43.70 -13.79 -12.64
CA PRO A 21 -42.30 -13.36 -12.73
C PRO A 21 -42.06 -12.59 -14.04
N ASN A 22 -41.22 -11.56 -14.00
CA ASN A 22 -40.67 -10.94 -15.23
C ASN A 22 -39.21 -11.37 -15.43
N PRO A 23 -38.80 -11.77 -16.65
CA PRO A 23 -37.47 -12.27 -16.93
C PRO A 23 -36.43 -11.15 -17.18
N LEU A 24 -35.17 -11.49 -16.92
CA LEU A 24 -33.97 -10.70 -17.20
C LEU A 24 -33.78 -10.40 -18.71
N PRO A 25 -33.22 -9.24 -19.09
CA PRO A 25 -32.83 -8.97 -20.47
C PRO A 25 -31.52 -9.68 -20.85
N ALA A 26 -31.44 -10.06 -22.13
CA ALA A 26 -30.40 -10.85 -22.78
C ALA A 26 -29.01 -10.20 -22.83
N ALA A 27 -27.97 -11.03 -22.86
CA ALA A 27 -26.59 -10.66 -23.12
C ALA A 27 -26.37 -10.29 -24.62
N PRO A 28 -25.49 -9.33 -24.95
CA PRO A 28 -25.12 -9.06 -26.33
C PRO A 28 -24.11 -10.10 -26.86
N GLN A 29 -24.36 -10.54 -28.08
CA GLN A 29 -23.55 -11.46 -28.88
C GLN A 29 -22.20 -10.85 -29.26
N GLU A 30 -21.15 -11.66 -29.14
CA GLU A 30 -19.85 -11.43 -29.76
C GLU A 30 -19.99 -11.49 -31.29
N ALA A 31 -19.42 -10.50 -31.97
CA ALA A 31 -19.12 -10.55 -33.40
C ALA A 31 -17.60 -10.57 -33.56
N GLU A 32 -17.10 -11.77 -33.81
CA GLU A 32 -15.77 -12.08 -34.32
C GLU A 32 -15.73 -11.74 -35.82
N GLN A 33 -14.78 -10.92 -36.27
CA GLN A 33 -14.30 -11.00 -37.64
C GLN A 33 -12.83 -10.57 -37.76
N ALA A 34 -12.11 -11.49 -38.40
CA ALA A 34 -10.69 -11.57 -38.69
C ALA A 34 -10.07 -10.38 -39.44
N ALA A 35 -8.76 -10.20 -39.25
CA ALA A 35 -7.82 -10.11 -40.37
C ALA A 35 -6.37 -10.39 -39.91
N SER A 36 -5.79 -11.39 -40.58
CA SER A 36 -4.40 -11.86 -40.57
C SER A 36 -3.41 -10.91 -41.25
N ALA A 37 -2.13 -11.31 -41.19
CA ALA A 37 -0.96 -10.90 -42.00
C ALA A 37 -0.02 -9.94 -41.24
N ASP A 38 1.31 -10.08 -41.24
CA ASP A 38 2.24 -11.09 -41.73
C ASP A 38 3.58 -10.75 -41.03
N ALA A 39 4.40 -11.74 -40.73
CA ALA A 39 5.74 -11.51 -40.20
C ALA A 39 6.72 -11.23 -41.36
N PRO A 40 7.84 -10.54 -41.09
CA PRO A 40 9.10 -11.17 -41.50
C PRO A 40 10.13 -11.27 -40.38
N GLN A 41 10.78 -12.44 -40.36
CA GLN A 41 11.95 -12.81 -39.59
C GLN A 41 13.20 -12.07 -40.07
N GLU A 42 14.04 -11.61 -39.13
CA GLU A 42 15.43 -11.23 -39.41
C GLU A 42 16.39 -12.24 -38.75
N LYS A 43 17.36 -12.71 -39.55
CA LYS A 43 18.40 -13.67 -39.17
C LYS A 43 19.63 -12.96 -38.57
N PRO A 44 20.46 -13.66 -37.78
CA PRO A 44 21.47 -13.06 -36.90
C PRO A 44 22.78 -12.72 -37.61
N GLN A 45 23.41 -11.61 -37.24
CA GLN A 45 24.76 -11.23 -37.69
C GLN A 45 25.87 -11.84 -36.81
N GLU A 46 26.85 -12.45 -37.47
CA GLU A 46 28.08 -13.03 -36.90
C GLU A 46 29.14 -11.98 -36.52
N LYS A 47 29.92 -12.32 -35.48
CA LYS A 47 31.19 -11.67 -35.11
C LYS A 47 32.32 -12.03 -36.08
N PRO A 48 33.32 -11.14 -36.24
CA PRO A 48 34.68 -11.57 -36.54
C PRO A 48 35.62 -11.45 -35.31
N GLN A 49 36.36 -12.53 -35.04
CA GLN A 49 37.61 -12.55 -34.28
C GLN A 49 38.81 -12.33 -35.23
N GLU A 50 39.93 -11.87 -34.67
CA GLU A 50 41.36 -12.08 -35.02
C GLU A 50 42.15 -10.77 -34.76
N LYS A 51 43.43 -10.71 -34.37
CA LYS A 51 44.47 -11.66 -33.93
C LYS A 51 45.59 -10.84 -33.28
N ASN A 52 46.39 -11.50 -32.44
CA ASN A 52 47.63 -11.00 -31.85
C ASN A 52 48.70 -10.62 -32.89
N ALA A 53 49.55 -9.65 -32.55
CA ALA A 53 50.90 -9.54 -33.09
C ALA A 53 51.90 -9.24 -31.95
N ALA A 54 52.91 -10.09 -31.86
CA ALA A 54 54.06 -10.00 -30.97
C ALA A 54 55.11 -9.02 -31.52
N ALA A 55 55.90 -8.40 -30.64
CA ALA A 55 57.20 -7.86 -30.98
C ALA A 55 58.16 -8.02 -29.79
N ALA A 56 59.36 -8.50 -30.11
CA ALA A 56 60.38 -9.01 -29.21
C ALA A 56 61.40 -7.95 -28.74
N ASP A 57 62.06 -8.35 -27.66
CA ASP A 57 63.31 -7.91 -27.06
C ASP A 57 64.23 -6.95 -27.83
N GLN A 58 64.62 -5.86 -27.15
CA GLN A 58 65.99 -5.34 -27.18
C GLN A 58 66.41 -4.89 -25.77
N LYS A 59 67.54 -5.42 -25.29
CA LYS A 59 68.21 -5.03 -24.05
C LYS A 59 69.39 -4.12 -24.38
N PRO A 60 69.60 -3.03 -23.63
CA PRO A 60 70.97 -2.59 -23.37
C PRO A 60 71.27 -2.24 -21.90
N ALA A 61 72.49 -2.63 -21.53
CA ALA A 61 73.44 -2.14 -20.52
C ALA A 61 72.97 -1.44 -19.22
N LYS A 62 73.53 -1.95 -18.11
CA LYS A 62 73.53 -1.37 -16.75
C LYS A 62 74.23 -0.01 -16.69
N ALA A 63 73.52 1.02 -16.23
CA ALA A 63 74.09 2.17 -15.52
C ALA A 63 73.68 2.09 -14.04
N LYS A 64 74.59 2.45 -13.12
CA LYS A 64 74.33 2.48 -11.67
C LYS A 64 73.63 3.79 -11.32
N ASP A 65 72.38 3.72 -10.85
CA ASP A 65 71.67 4.87 -10.31
C ASP A 65 72.18 5.23 -8.90
N PRO A 66 72.22 6.53 -8.54
CA PRO A 66 72.61 7.00 -7.22
C PRO A 66 71.54 6.66 -6.18
N LYS A 67 71.98 6.32 -4.96
CA LYS A 67 71.12 5.96 -3.82
C LYS A 67 70.16 7.13 -3.49
N PRO A 68 68.83 6.92 -3.40
CA PRO A 68 67.91 7.98 -3.00
C PRO A 68 68.20 8.44 -1.56
N ALA A 69 68.15 9.75 -1.34
CA ALA A 69 68.18 10.31 0.01
C ALA A 69 66.98 9.79 0.81
N GLU A 70 67.23 9.36 2.05
CA GLU A 70 66.17 8.97 2.98
C GLU A 70 65.30 10.19 3.30
N GLU A 71 64.12 10.26 2.69
CA GLU A 71 63.03 11.07 3.22
C GLU A 71 62.69 10.55 4.63
N LYS A 72 62.91 11.38 5.65
CA LYS A 72 62.37 11.15 6.98
C LYS A 72 60.85 11.07 6.86
N LYS A 73 60.32 9.85 6.81
CA LYS A 73 58.90 9.60 7.05
C LYS A 73 58.58 10.18 8.41
N THR A 74 57.80 11.25 8.44
CA THR A 74 57.09 11.67 9.65
C THR A 74 56.22 10.49 10.08
N VAL A 75 56.69 9.77 11.10
CA VAL A 75 55.92 8.71 11.75
C VAL A 75 54.76 9.42 12.43
N LEU A 76 53.57 9.31 11.84
CA LEU A 76 52.34 9.76 12.46
C LEU A 76 52.17 8.99 13.77
N ASP A 77 52.20 9.70 14.89
CA ASP A 77 51.98 9.12 16.21
C ASP A 77 50.48 8.78 16.36
N PRO A 78 50.10 7.48 16.35
CA PRO A 78 48.70 7.07 16.42
C PRO A 78 48.03 7.46 17.74
N ALA A 79 48.82 7.77 18.78
CA ALA A 79 48.31 8.23 20.08
C ALA A 79 47.80 9.67 20.04
N LYS A 80 48.15 10.46 19.01
CA LYS A 80 47.71 11.86 18.84
C LYS A 80 46.39 12.01 18.10
N TYR A 81 45.86 10.93 17.54
CA TYR A 81 44.55 10.93 16.90
C TYR A 81 43.47 10.48 17.90
N PRO A 82 42.31 11.16 17.98
CA PRO A 82 41.22 10.68 18.79
C PRO A 82 40.85 9.26 18.34
N LYS A 83 40.87 8.30 19.27
CA LYS A 83 40.43 6.93 18.99
C LYS A 83 38.99 7.02 18.52
N LEU A 84 38.76 6.71 17.24
CA LEU A 84 37.40 6.55 16.73
C LEU A 84 36.68 5.52 17.63
N PRO A 85 35.41 5.74 17.98
CA PRO A 85 34.65 4.76 18.75
C PRO A 85 34.74 3.40 18.05
N LYS A 86 34.88 2.30 18.82
CA LYS A 86 34.78 0.95 18.27
C LYS A 86 33.35 0.73 17.77
N VAL A 87 33.09 1.11 16.51
CA VAL A 87 31.77 1.01 15.87
C VAL A 87 31.55 -0.34 15.17
N GLY A 88 32.57 -1.19 15.06
CA GLY A 88 32.47 -2.51 14.44
C GLY A 88 33.82 -3.21 14.27
N SER A 89 33.85 -4.28 13.46
CA SER A 89 35.03 -5.06 13.10
C SER A 89 35.07 -5.33 11.58
N ALA A 90 36.24 -5.16 10.98
CA ALA A 90 36.47 -5.54 9.58
C ALA A 90 36.90 -7.02 9.41
N ASN A 91 37.21 -7.72 10.51
CA ASN A 91 37.77 -9.08 10.48
C ASN A 91 36.95 -10.07 11.32
N SER A 92 35.66 -10.11 11.05
CA SER A 92 34.69 -11.00 11.69
C SER A 92 34.14 -12.03 10.69
N GLY A 93 33.37 -13.00 11.18
CA GLY A 93 32.77 -14.04 10.34
C GLY A 93 31.84 -13.48 9.26
N GLN A 94 31.80 -14.12 8.09
CA GLN A 94 30.87 -13.80 7.02
C GLN A 94 29.44 -14.17 7.44
N ILE A 95 28.46 -13.32 7.14
CA ILE A 95 27.05 -13.66 7.33
C ILE A 95 26.57 -14.43 6.07
N PRO A 96 26.06 -15.67 6.22
CA PRO A 96 25.62 -16.47 5.08
C PRO A 96 24.60 -15.74 4.19
N GLY A 97 24.80 -15.81 2.87
CA GLY A 97 23.90 -15.21 1.89
C GLY A 97 23.94 -13.68 1.82
N THR A 98 24.90 -13.02 2.48
CA THR A 98 25.06 -11.56 2.40
C THR A 98 26.50 -11.18 2.05
N PRO A 99 26.76 -10.00 1.48
CA PRO A 99 28.13 -9.53 1.26
C PRO A 99 28.81 -9.06 2.56
N TRP A 100 28.11 -9.05 3.69
CA TRP A 100 28.54 -8.42 4.92
C TRP A 100 29.11 -9.41 5.94
N ARG A 101 30.03 -8.91 6.76
CA ARG A 101 30.51 -9.62 7.96
C ARG A 101 29.72 -9.23 9.23
N VAL A 102 29.88 -10.00 10.30
CA VAL A 102 29.29 -9.69 11.61
C VAL A 102 29.92 -8.41 12.18
N HIS A 103 29.15 -7.36 12.48
CA HIS A 103 29.68 -6.04 12.88
C HIS A 103 30.52 -5.34 11.80
N ASP A 104 30.31 -5.63 10.52
CA ASP A 104 31.06 -5.02 9.42
C ASP A 104 31.01 -3.48 9.49
N VAL A 105 32.19 -2.85 9.58
CA VAL A 105 32.33 -1.38 9.66
C VAL A 105 31.93 -0.67 8.38
N TYR A 106 31.90 -1.39 7.25
CA TYR A 106 31.56 -0.85 5.93
C TYR A 106 30.10 -1.09 5.57
N ARG A 107 29.32 -1.79 6.41
CA ARG A 107 27.89 -1.95 6.19
C ARG A 107 27.22 -0.57 6.25
N PRO A 108 26.38 -0.20 5.26
CA PRO A 108 25.64 1.05 5.28
C PRO A 108 24.85 1.19 6.57
N ARG A 109 24.98 2.37 7.20
CA ARG A 109 24.18 2.69 8.38
C ARG A 109 22.74 2.94 7.94
N PRO A 110 21.74 2.43 8.67
CA PRO A 110 20.36 2.82 8.45
C PRO A 110 20.21 4.34 8.53
N ALA A 111 19.31 4.90 7.73
CA ALA A 111 18.93 6.30 7.86
C ALA A 111 18.32 6.56 9.25
N VAL A 112 18.64 7.71 9.84
CA VAL A 112 18.05 8.12 11.12
C VAL A 112 16.68 8.71 10.84
N VAL A 113 15.65 8.19 11.50
CA VAL A 113 14.27 8.66 11.41
C VAL A 113 13.81 9.07 12.80
N THR A 114 13.27 10.28 12.92
CA THR A 114 12.58 10.69 14.14
C THR A 114 11.15 10.14 14.07
N PRO A 115 10.73 9.29 15.01
CA PRO A 115 9.41 8.70 14.97
C PRO A 115 8.34 9.76 15.25
N GLY A 116 7.12 9.49 14.76
CA GLY A 116 5.95 10.25 15.18
C GLY A 116 5.61 10.04 16.65
N THR A 117 4.72 10.89 17.15
CA THR A 117 4.20 10.84 18.52
C THR A 117 2.81 10.19 18.53
N VAL A 118 2.41 9.64 19.67
CA VAL A 118 1.07 9.09 19.90
C VAL A 118 0.42 9.87 21.04
N ASP A 119 -0.81 10.36 20.84
CA ASP A 119 -1.61 10.99 21.89
C ASP A 119 -2.91 10.20 22.11
N LEU A 120 -2.83 9.19 22.99
CA LEU A 120 -3.96 8.34 23.34
C LEU A 120 -5.10 9.13 24.02
N SER A 121 -4.80 10.27 24.66
CA SER A 121 -5.82 11.09 25.33
C SER A 121 -6.79 11.74 24.34
N LYS A 122 -6.34 11.96 23.09
CA LYS A 122 -7.14 12.50 21.98
C LYS A 122 -7.59 11.42 20.99
N GLY A 123 -7.34 10.15 21.30
CA GLY A 123 -7.57 9.03 20.41
C GLY A 123 -6.82 9.17 19.07
N GLN A 124 -5.69 9.90 19.07
CA GLN A 124 -4.84 10.08 17.90
C GLN A 124 -3.90 8.89 17.77
N GLY A 125 -3.77 8.36 16.56
CA GLY A 125 -2.76 7.39 16.20
C GLY A 125 -1.36 8.00 16.14
N THR A 126 -0.41 7.26 15.59
CA THR A 126 0.97 7.75 15.41
C THR A 126 0.98 8.85 14.36
N THR A 127 1.57 10.00 14.67
CA THR A 127 1.81 11.06 13.68
C THR A 127 2.90 10.65 12.69
N ALA A 128 3.07 11.42 11.62
CA ALA A 128 4.06 11.11 10.58
C ALA A 128 5.50 11.08 11.17
N PRO A 129 6.32 10.06 10.88
CA PRO A 129 7.75 10.11 11.13
C PRO A 129 8.44 11.12 10.19
N SER A 130 9.67 11.51 10.51
CA SER A 130 10.38 12.58 9.79
C SER A 130 10.68 12.31 8.31
N ASP A 131 10.61 11.05 7.88
CA ASP A 131 10.81 10.62 6.48
C ASP A 131 9.50 10.31 5.75
N ALA A 132 8.35 10.46 6.40
CA ALA A 132 7.05 10.25 5.76
C ALA A 132 6.55 11.51 5.06
N ILE A 133 5.78 11.29 4.00
CA ILE A 133 5.03 12.30 3.28
C ILE A 133 3.67 12.42 3.96
N ALA A 134 3.33 13.60 4.47
CA ALA A 134 2.00 13.90 4.96
C ALA A 134 1.04 14.02 3.76
N LEU A 135 0.11 13.08 3.65
CA LEU A 135 -0.96 13.15 2.65
C LEU A 135 -2.13 13.99 3.15
N PHE A 136 -2.37 14.03 4.46
CA PHE A 136 -3.34 14.93 5.07
C PHE A 136 -3.07 15.12 6.55
N ASP A 137 -2.83 16.36 6.95
CA ASP A 137 -2.50 16.77 8.32
C ASP A 137 -3.64 17.54 9.02
N GLY A 138 -4.79 17.71 8.35
CA GLY A 138 -5.94 18.46 8.84
C GLY A 138 -6.16 19.82 8.19
N THR A 139 -5.26 20.27 7.30
CA THR A 139 -5.31 21.62 6.74
C THR A 139 -6.05 21.73 5.41
N ASP A 140 -5.64 20.97 4.40
CA ASP A 140 -6.20 21.03 3.04
C ASP A 140 -6.09 19.70 2.27
N LEU A 141 -6.57 19.70 1.03
CA LEU A 141 -6.53 18.54 0.13
C LEU A 141 -5.47 18.70 -0.97
N SER A 142 -4.37 19.42 -0.71
CA SER A 142 -3.33 19.70 -1.70
C SER A 142 -2.66 18.46 -2.27
N ALA A 143 -2.59 17.36 -1.50
CA ALA A 143 -2.07 16.07 -1.97
C ALA A 143 -3.10 15.21 -2.72
N TRP A 144 -4.34 15.70 -2.91
CA TRP A 144 -5.46 14.92 -3.42
C TRP A 144 -6.15 15.56 -4.62
N ALA A 145 -6.65 14.71 -5.51
CA ALA A 145 -7.50 15.11 -6.62
C ALA A 145 -8.64 14.10 -6.81
N HIS A 146 -9.70 14.54 -7.46
CA HIS A 146 -10.58 13.60 -8.12
C HIS A 146 -10.01 13.24 -9.49
N ILE A 147 -10.27 12.01 -9.95
CA ILE A 147 -9.89 11.54 -11.28
C ILE A 147 -11.15 11.18 -12.07
N ARG A 148 -11.25 11.65 -13.31
CA ARG A 148 -12.31 11.30 -14.28
C ARG A 148 -11.76 10.39 -15.38
N GLY A 149 -12.65 9.92 -16.26
CA GLY A 149 -12.27 9.10 -17.42
C GLY A 149 -11.13 9.74 -18.21
N GLY A 150 -10.14 8.94 -18.58
CA GLY A 150 -8.92 9.41 -19.26
C GLY A 150 -7.79 9.86 -18.34
N GLY A 151 -7.96 9.82 -17.01
CA GLY A 151 -6.90 10.16 -16.05
C GLY A 151 -6.79 11.64 -15.70
N GLU A 152 -7.74 12.46 -16.17
CA GLU A 152 -7.77 13.89 -15.87
C GLU A 152 -8.02 14.13 -14.38
N MET A 153 -7.10 14.88 -13.74
CA MET A 153 -7.20 15.30 -12.36
C MET A 153 -7.92 16.64 -12.25
N TYR A 154 -8.82 16.75 -11.27
CA TYR A 154 -9.51 18.00 -10.98
C TYR A 154 -9.67 18.22 -9.48
N ARG A 155 -9.98 19.47 -9.13
CA ARG A 155 -10.05 19.94 -7.75
C ARG A 155 -10.92 19.02 -6.87
N PRO A 156 -10.42 18.59 -5.71
CA PRO A 156 -11.19 17.77 -4.78
C PRO A 156 -12.39 18.55 -4.22
N ARG A 157 -13.51 17.85 -4.02
CA ARG A 157 -14.80 18.40 -3.56
C ARG A 157 -15.26 17.84 -2.22
N TRP A 158 -14.46 16.97 -1.61
CA TRP A 158 -14.67 16.55 -0.23
C TRP A 158 -14.52 17.75 0.71
N LYS A 159 -15.22 17.74 1.84
CA LYS A 159 -15.12 18.83 2.82
C LYS A 159 -13.84 18.69 3.60
N VAL A 160 -13.28 19.81 4.05
CA VAL A 160 -12.26 19.85 5.10
C VAL A 160 -12.78 20.72 6.22
N GLU A 161 -12.87 20.16 7.41
CA GLU A 161 -13.34 20.87 8.60
C GLU A 161 -12.80 20.19 9.86
N ASN A 162 -12.58 20.96 10.92
CA ASN A 162 -12.21 20.43 12.24
C ASN A 162 -11.03 19.42 12.22
N GLY A 163 -10.06 19.62 11.32
CA GLY A 163 -8.89 18.76 11.18
C GLY A 163 -9.14 17.41 10.49
N TYR A 164 -10.29 17.20 9.85
CA TYR A 164 -10.59 16.03 9.03
C TYR A 164 -11.05 16.41 7.62
N MET A 165 -10.89 15.48 6.68
CA MET A 165 -11.63 15.49 5.42
C MET A 165 -12.87 14.60 5.54
N GLU A 166 -13.97 14.96 4.89
CA GLU A 166 -15.22 14.19 4.88
C GLU A 166 -15.67 13.91 3.45
N VAL A 167 -15.99 12.65 3.18
CA VAL A 167 -16.58 12.20 1.92
C VAL A 167 -17.87 12.99 1.64
N VAL A 168 -17.93 13.66 0.50
CA VAL A 168 -19.18 14.23 -0.02
C VAL A 168 -19.74 13.25 -1.04
N GLY A 169 -20.74 12.49 -0.62
CA GLY A 169 -21.33 11.42 -1.43
C GLY A 169 -21.75 11.87 -2.83
N GLY A 170 -21.36 11.10 -3.85
CA GLY A 170 -21.64 11.38 -5.26
C GLY A 170 -20.67 12.38 -5.92
N THR A 171 -19.64 12.85 -5.19
CA THR A 171 -18.59 13.69 -5.79
C THR A 171 -17.45 12.88 -6.40
N GLY A 172 -17.38 11.59 -6.09
CA GLY A 172 -16.37 10.66 -6.57
C GLY A 172 -15.25 10.44 -5.54
N SER A 173 -14.49 9.38 -5.75
CA SER A 173 -13.34 9.01 -4.93
C SER A 173 -12.21 10.04 -5.02
N LEU A 174 -11.44 10.18 -3.95
CA LEU A 174 -10.18 10.92 -3.96
C LEU A 174 -9.02 10.00 -4.27
N HIS A 175 -8.03 10.55 -4.95
CA HIS A 175 -6.77 9.89 -5.29
C HIS A 175 -5.63 10.82 -4.87
N THR A 176 -4.53 10.26 -4.38
CA THR A 176 -3.31 11.04 -4.21
C THR A 176 -2.86 11.58 -5.58
N ILE A 177 -2.32 12.79 -5.63
CA ILE A 177 -1.73 13.33 -6.86
C ILE A 177 -0.50 12.49 -7.24
N ASP A 178 0.37 12.25 -6.25
CA ASP A 178 1.53 11.39 -6.42
C ASP A 178 1.15 9.90 -6.47
N THR A 179 2.07 9.10 -7.00
CA THR A 179 1.96 7.65 -7.07
C THR A 179 3.00 6.98 -6.19
N PHE A 180 2.66 5.83 -5.61
CA PHE A 180 3.48 5.13 -4.64
C PHE A 180 3.63 3.66 -4.99
N GLY A 181 4.82 3.13 -4.74
CA GLY A 181 5.15 1.71 -4.87
C GLY A 181 4.87 0.94 -3.57
N SER A 182 5.84 0.12 -3.15
CA SER A 182 5.86 -0.44 -1.79
C SER A 182 5.91 0.69 -0.76
N CYS A 183 5.12 0.58 0.31
CA CYS A 183 4.98 1.64 1.29
C CYS A 183 4.53 1.15 2.67
N GLN A 184 4.77 1.98 3.67
CA GLN A 184 4.00 2.01 4.91
C GLN A 184 3.01 3.17 4.84
N LEU A 185 1.73 2.92 5.07
CA LEU A 185 0.66 3.91 5.11
C LEU A 185 0.00 3.90 6.48
N HIS A 186 -0.15 5.08 7.09
CA HIS A 186 -1.03 5.29 8.22
C HIS A 186 -2.22 6.14 7.79
N ILE A 187 -3.39 5.79 8.30
CA ILE A 187 -4.63 6.51 8.02
C ILE A 187 -5.62 6.31 9.15
N GLU A 188 -6.18 7.42 9.64
CA GLU A 188 -7.31 7.37 10.56
C GLU A 188 -8.62 7.63 9.84
N TRP A 189 -9.66 6.89 10.22
CA TRP A 189 -10.99 7.03 9.65
C TRP A 189 -12.08 6.94 10.72
N ALA A 190 -13.22 7.57 10.48
CA ALA A 190 -14.38 7.48 11.36
C ALA A 190 -15.65 7.30 10.52
N SER A 191 -16.42 6.26 10.83
CA SER A 191 -17.74 6.06 10.23
C SER A 191 -18.75 7.12 10.73
N PRO A 192 -19.82 7.39 9.96
CA PRO A 192 -20.81 8.40 10.32
C PRO A 192 -21.52 8.09 11.65
N ALA A 193 -21.77 9.13 12.45
CA ALA A 193 -22.61 9.06 13.65
C ALA A 193 -23.76 10.08 13.55
N PRO A 194 -25.02 9.69 13.80
CA PRO A 194 -25.47 8.33 14.11
C PRO A 194 -25.34 7.38 12.92
N ALA A 195 -25.17 6.09 13.21
CA ALA A 195 -25.14 5.05 12.19
C ALA A 195 -26.46 4.99 11.39
N ARG A 196 -26.36 4.69 10.10
CA ARG A 196 -27.52 4.53 9.19
C ARG A 196 -27.30 3.34 8.26
N SER A 197 -28.40 2.68 7.87
CA SER A 197 -28.39 1.47 7.03
C SER A 197 -27.78 0.25 7.74
N ALA A 198 -27.52 -0.83 7.02
CA ALA A 198 -26.92 -2.08 7.53
C ALA A 198 -26.00 -2.70 6.46
N SER A 199 -25.22 -3.71 6.86
CA SER A 199 -24.29 -4.42 5.98
C SER A 199 -23.38 -3.42 5.24
N GLN A 200 -23.11 -3.64 3.95
CA GLN A 200 -22.33 -2.74 3.08
C GLN A 200 -22.93 -1.35 2.88
N GLY A 201 -24.17 -1.09 3.30
CA GLY A 201 -24.77 0.23 3.20
C GLY A 201 -24.38 1.17 4.35
N ARG A 202 -23.71 0.67 5.39
CA ARG A 202 -23.48 1.39 6.65
C ARG A 202 -22.02 1.84 6.76
N GLY A 203 -21.77 3.12 6.47
CA GLY A 203 -20.44 3.73 6.64
C GLY A 203 -19.36 3.16 5.70
N ASN A 204 -19.75 2.74 4.49
CA ASN A 204 -18.86 2.11 3.53
C ASN A 204 -17.98 3.14 2.81
N SER A 205 -16.70 2.79 2.70
CA SER A 205 -15.69 3.38 1.85
C SER A 205 -14.59 2.31 1.66
N GLY A 206 -13.41 2.69 1.21
CA GLY A 206 -12.30 1.76 1.01
C GLY A 206 -11.01 2.52 0.77
N ILE A 207 -9.91 1.91 1.22
CA ILE A 207 -8.55 2.42 1.00
C ILE A 207 -7.92 1.49 -0.02
N LYS A 208 -7.79 1.97 -1.27
CA LYS A 208 -7.26 1.16 -2.37
C LYS A 208 -5.85 1.58 -2.72
N LEU A 209 -4.90 0.69 -2.44
CA LEU A 209 -3.52 0.85 -2.88
C LEU A 209 -3.47 0.67 -4.40
N PHE A 210 -2.82 1.59 -5.10
CA PHE A 210 -2.81 1.69 -6.56
C PHE A 210 -4.20 1.95 -7.18
N GLY A 211 -5.22 2.26 -6.37
CA GLY A 211 -6.63 2.23 -6.81
C GLY A 211 -7.18 0.82 -7.03
N LEU A 212 -6.41 -0.24 -6.71
CA LEU A 212 -6.68 -1.62 -7.11
C LEU A 212 -6.87 -2.57 -5.93
N TYR A 213 -6.07 -2.44 -4.88
CA TYR A 213 -6.00 -3.39 -3.76
C TYR A 213 -6.65 -2.78 -2.52
N GLU A 214 -7.86 -3.23 -2.19
CA GLU A 214 -8.72 -2.59 -1.21
C GLU A 214 -8.59 -3.19 0.19
N VAL A 215 -8.20 -2.34 1.15
CA VAL A 215 -8.44 -2.56 2.57
C VAL A 215 -9.77 -1.89 2.90
N GLN A 216 -10.73 -2.70 3.33
CA GLN A 216 -12.10 -2.26 3.44
C GLN A 216 -12.32 -1.27 4.61
N VAL A 217 -13.12 -0.24 4.35
CA VAL A 217 -13.60 0.70 5.39
C VAL A 217 -15.11 0.52 5.52
N LEU A 218 -15.56 0.12 6.70
CA LEU A 218 -16.98 -0.09 6.97
C LEU A 218 -17.26 0.16 8.45
N ASP A 219 -18.45 0.62 8.78
CA ASP A 219 -18.92 0.54 10.16
C ASP A 219 -19.26 -0.92 10.49
N SER A 220 -18.32 -1.63 11.09
CA SER A 220 -18.48 -3.04 11.51
C SER A 220 -18.72 -3.19 13.01
N PHE A 221 -19.07 -2.13 13.73
CA PHE A 221 -19.50 -2.21 15.13
C PHE A 221 -20.99 -2.56 15.19
N ASP A 222 -21.31 -3.75 15.71
CA ASP A 222 -22.67 -4.30 15.75
C ASP A 222 -23.40 -4.16 14.39
N ASN A 223 -22.70 -4.54 13.31
CA ASN A 223 -23.21 -4.52 11.94
C ASN A 223 -22.76 -5.77 11.17
N LEU A 224 -23.69 -6.70 10.97
CA LEU A 224 -23.41 -7.95 10.25
C LEU A 224 -23.33 -7.72 8.73
N THR A 225 -22.30 -8.27 8.09
CA THR A 225 -22.09 -8.32 6.64
C THR A 225 -21.36 -9.63 6.28
N TYR A 226 -21.14 -9.90 5.00
CA TYR A 226 -20.22 -10.96 4.57
C TYR A 226 -18.79 -10.70 5.07
N ALA A 227 -18.11 -11.76 5.52
CA ALA A 227 -16.89 -11.67 6.33
C ALA A 227 -15.71 -11.04 5.57
N ASP A 228 -15.62 -11.26 4.26
CA ASP A 228 -14.60 -10.73 3.34
C ASP A 228 -14.95 -9.33 2.79
N GLY A 229 -15.96 -8.66 3.36
CA GLY A 229 -16.29 -7.26 3.09
C GLY A 229 -16.55 -6.42 4.34
N GLN A 230 -16.22 -6.92 5.53
CA GLN A 230 -16.26 -6.12 6.76
C GLN A 230 -15.00 -5.22 6.88
N ALA A 231 -14.99 -4.30 7.84
CA ALA A 231 -13.86 -3.42 8.10
C ALA A 231 -12.55 -4.20 8.22
N GLY A 232 -11.54 -3.82 7.43
CA GLY A 232 -10.21 -4.40 7.48
C GLY A 232 -10.06 -5.64 6.61
N ALA A 233 -11.14 -6.12 5.97
CA ALA A 233 -11.02 -7.16 4.97
C ALA A 233 -10.13 -6.72 3.81
N ILE A 234 -9.37 -7.66 3.26
CA ILE A 234 -8.87 -7.51 1.89
C ILE A 234 -10.06 -7.86 0.99
N TYR A 235 -10.71 -6.82 0.47
CA TYR A 235 -12.09 -6.91 -0.02
C TYR A 235 -12.29 -8.02 -1.05
N GLY A 236 -13.21 -8.94 -0.75
CA GLY A 236 -13.54 -10.10 -1.59
C GLY A 236 -12.46 -11.19 -1.65
N GLN A 237 -11.46 -11.16 -0.76
CA GLN A 237 -10.35 -12.12 -0.75
C GLN A 237 -10.15 -12.75 0.63
N PHE A 238 -10.01 -11.91 1.66
CA PHE A 238 -9.68 -12.37 3.01
C PHE A 238 -10.44 -11.56 4.06
N PRO A 239 -11.28 -12.22 4.88
CA PRO A 239 -11.76 -11.61 6.13
C PRO A 239 -10.59 -11.19 7.02
N PRO A 240 -10.71 -10.11 7.81
CA PRO A 240 -9.76 -9.85 8.88
C PRO A 240 -9.82 -11.00 9.91
N GLU A 241 -8.68 -11.31 10.53
CA GLU A 241 -8.61 -12.39 11.54
C GLU A 241 -9.51 -12.10 12.77
N VAL A 242 -9.74 -10.81 13.07
CA VAL A 242 -10.65 -10.35 14.12
C VAL A 242 -11.35 -9.06 13.72
N ASN A 243 -12.53 -8.79 14.28
CA ASN A 243 -13.17 -7.47 14.18
C ASN A 243 -12.68 -6.57 15.33
N ALA A 244 -11.89 -5.55 15.00
CA ALA A 244 -11.34 -4.59 15.95
C ALA A 244 -12.03 -3.21 15.87
N ALA A 245 -13.22 -3.13 15.28
CA ALA A 245 -13.92 -1.86 15.07
C ALA A 245 -14.41 -1.22 16.38
N ARG A 246 -14.12 0.07 16.53
CA ARG A 246 -14.76 0.98 17.49
C ARG A 246 -16.16 1.42 17.03
N GLN A 247 -16.91 2.02 17.94
CA GLN A 247 -18.26 2.56 17.69
C GLN A 247 -18.28 3.65 16.61
N PRO A 248 -19.43 3.90 15.96
CA PRO A 248 -19.57 4.97 14.97
C PRO A 248 -19.17 6.34 15.53
N GLY A 249 -18.53 7.15 14.69
CA GLY A 249 -18.01 8.46 15.07
C GLY A 249 -16.68 8.44 15.82
N GLN A 250 -16.27 7.30 16.40
CA GLN A 250 -14.93 7.15 16.97
C GLN A 250 -13.89 6.93 15.87
N TRP A 251 -12.69 7.47 16.08
CA TRP A 251 -11.58 7.29 15.17
C TRP A 251 -11.02 5.88 15.26
N GLN A 252 -10.82 5.30 14.08
CA GLN A 252 -10.20 4.02 13.83
C GLN A 252 -8.83 4.29 13.22
N THR A 253 -7.82 3.48 13.53
CA THR A 253 -6.51 3.58 12.87
C THR A 253 -6.27 2.37 12.00
N TYR A 254 -5.75 2.59 10.78
CA TYR A 254 -5.08 1.57 10.01
C TYR A 254 -3.60 1.90 9.85
N ASP A 255 -2.76 0.93 10.17
CA ASP A 255 -1.35 0.90 9.80
C ASP A 255 -1.18 -0.23 8.79
N ILE A 256 -0.86 0.13 7.54
CA ILE A 256 -0.78 -0.77 6.40
C ILE A 256 0.66 -0.82 5.92
N LEU A 257 1.26 -2.01 5.90
CA LEU A 257 2.52 -2.26 5.22
C LEU A 257 2.21 -3.01 3.95
N PHE A 258 2.56 -2.40 2.82
CA PHE A 258 2.29 -2.94 1.50
C PHE A 258 3.56 -3.11 0.69
N ARG A 259 3.70 -4.30 0.11
CA ARG A 259 4.70 -4.57 -0.92
C ARG A 259 3.98 -4.73 -2.24
N ALA A 260 4.34 -3.87 -3.20
CA ALA A 260 3.77 -3.91 -4.53
C ALA A 260 4.07 -5.26 -5.23
N PRO A 261 3.17 -5.74 -6.10
CA PRO A 261 3.44 -6.89 -6.93
C PRO A 261 4.51 -6.54 -7.98
N GLU A 262 5.22 -7.55 -8.46
CA GLU A 262 6.21 -7.42 -9.53
C GLU A 262 5.75 -8.14 -10.78
N PHE A 263 5.94 -7.50 -11.93
CA PHE A 263 5.62 -8.05 -13.24
C PHE A 263 6.85 -8.02 -14.14
N ALA A 264 6.98 -9.03 -14.99
CA ALA A 264 7.94 -9.07 -16.09
C ALA A 264 7.21 -9.61 -17.32
N ASP A 265 7.37 -8.93 -18.46
CA ASP A 265 6.72 -9.27 -19.73
C ASP A 265 5.18 -9.45 -19.60
N GLY A 266 4.56 -8.58 -18.79
CA GLY A 266 3.13 -8.60 -18.51
C GLY A 266 2.66 -9.74 -17.59
N LYS A 267 3.57 -10.60 -17.11
CA LYS A 267 3.27 -11.74 -16.24
C LYS A 267 3.68 -11.46 -14.80
N LEU A 268 2.86 -11.90 -13.86
CA LEU A 268 3.14 -11.79 -12.43
C LEU A 268 4.39 -12.61 -12.08
N GLN A 269 5.36 -11.98 -11.44
CA GLN A 269 6.56 -12.61 -10.89
C GLN A 269 6.43 -12.79 -9.39
N ARG A 270 5.87 -11.79 -8.70
CA ARG A 270 5.68 -11.82 -7.25
C ARG A 270 4.35 -11.16 -6.87
N PRO A 271 3.50 -11.81 -6.05
CA PRO A 271 2.26 -11.22 -5.60
C PRO A 271 2.51 -10.04 -4.66
N ALA A 272 1.52 -9.15 -4.60
CA ALA A 272 1.50 -8.11 -3.60
C ALA A 272 1.37 -8.75 -2.21
N ILE A 273 2.03 -8.14 -1.21
CA ILE A 273 1.91 -8.58 0.18
C ILE A 273 1.39 -7.43 1.04
N VAL A 274 0.45 -7.73 1.95
CA VAL A 274 -0.06 -6.75 2.91
C VAL A 274 -0.02 -7.27 4.34
N THR A 275 0.38 -6.38 5.24
CA THR A 275 0.13 -6.50 6.68
C THR A 275 -0.75 -5.32 7.08
N VAL A 276 -1.79 -5.57 7.88
CA VAL A 276 -2.71 -4.52 8.33
C VAL A 276 -2.91 -4.66 9.84
N LEU A 277 -2.73 -3.54 10.55
CA LEU A 277 -3.16 -3.39 11.93
C LEU A 277 -4.37 -2.47 11.97
N HIS A 278 -5.40 -2.85 12.72
CA HIS A 278 -6.59 -2.06 12.99
C HIS A 278 -6.64 -1.71 14.47
N ASN A 279 -6.55 -0.43 14.82
CA ASN A 279 -6.46 0.03 16.20
C ASN A 279 -5.33 -0.63 16.99
N GLY A 280 -4.20 -0.91 16.33
CA GLY A 280 -3.05 -1.62 16.89
C GLY A 280 -3.20 -3.15 16.96
N VAL A 281 -4.36 -3.70 16.59
CA VAL A 281 -4.58 -5.15 16.52
C VAL A 281 -4.23 -5.65 15.12
N MET A 282 -3.30 -6.61 15.02
CA MET A 282 -2.95 -7.21 13.72
C MET A 282 -4.11 -8.04 13.19
N ILE A 283 -4.63 -7.66 12.04
CA ILE A 283 -5.77 -8.33 11.38
C ILE A 283 -5.39 -9.04 10.08
N HIS A 284 -4.22 -8.71 9.52
CA HIS A 284 -3.58 -9.43 8.41
C HIS A 284 -2.07 -9.44 8.64
N HIS A 285 -1.43 -10.60 8.49
CA HIS A 285 0.02 -10.75 8.63
C HIS A 285 0.63 -11.27 7.33
N ALA A 286 1.37 -10.40 6.62
CA ALA A 286 2.09 -10.73 5.39
C ALA A 286 1.25 -11.56 4.39
N ARG A 287 -0.01 -11.18 4.20
CA ARG A 287 -0.93 -11.86 3.29
C ARG A 287 -0.55 -11.59 1.84
N GLU A 288 -0.37 -12.66 1.07
CA GLU A 288 -0.24 -12.59 -0.38
C GLU A 288 -1.62 -12.38 -1.03
N LEU A 289 -1.79 -11.27 -1.73
CA LEU A 289 -3.04 -10.93 -2.41
C LEU A 289 -3.21 -11.81 -3.65
N LYS A 290 -4.46 -12.09 -3.99
CA LYS A 290 -4.83 -12.91 -5.16
C LYS A 290 -5.05 -12.09 -6.44
N GLY A 291 -5.06 -10.77 -6.33
CA GLY A 291 -5.24 -9.85 -7.45
C GLY A 291 -5.95 -8.57 -7.03
N VAL A 292 -6.48 -7.84 -8.01
CA VAL A 292 -7.21 -6.59 -7.76
C VAL A 292 -8.59 -6.86 -7.13
N ALA A 293 -9.09 -5.93 -6.33
CA ALA A 293 -10.41 -6.01 -5.72
C ALA A 293 -11.51 -5.99 -6.79
N ARG A 294 -12.46 -6.92 -6.72
CA ARG A 294 -13.58 -7.04 -7.66
C ARG A 294 -14.85 -7.46 -6.93
N ALA A 295 -15.89 -6.63 -6.97
CA ALA A 295 -17.18 -6.97 -6.39
C ALA A 295 -17.80 -8.19 -7.11
N GLY A 296 -18.06 -9.26 -6.37
CA GLY A 296 -18.73 -10.47 -6.87
C GLY A 296 -17.98 -11.27 -7.94
N ARG A 297 -16.67 -11.03 -8.15
CA ARG A 297 -15.85 -11.75 -9.13
C ARG A 297 -14.51 -12.16 -8.52
N SER A 298 -13.94 -13.25 -9.03
CA SER A 298 -12.62 -13.71 -8.57
C SER A 298 -11.54 -12.64 -8.81
N PRO A 299 -10.66 -12.40 -7.81
CA PRO A 299 -9.52 -11.51 -7.98
C PRO A 299 -8.54 -12.12 -8.99
N VAL A 300 -8.00 -11.27 -9.86
CA VAL A 300 -6.94 -11.62 -10.81
C VAL A 300 -5.94 -10.48 -10.90
N TYR A 301 -4.69 -10.81 -11.18
CA TYR A 301 -3.69 -9.80 -11.50
C TYR A 301 -3.79 -9.35 -12.95
N SER A 302 -3.49 -8.09 -13.17
CA SER A 302 -3.23 -7.52 -14.49
C SER A 302 -2.01 -6.61 -14.33
N SER A 303 -1.08 -6.68 -15.28
CA SER A 303 0.14 -5.88 -15.22
C SER A 303 -0.21 -4.40 -15.17
N HIS A 304 0.46 -3.66 -14.29
CA HIS A 304 0.31 -2.23 -14.11
C HIS A 304 1.67 -1.59 -13.84
N PRO A 305 1.81 -0.26 -13.93
CA PRO A 305 3.04 0.44 -13.54
C PRO A 305 3.48 0.10 -12.11
N PRO A 306 4.77 0.22 -11.77
CA PRO A 306 5.31 -0.16 -10.46
C PRO A 306 4.86 0.74 -9.30
N ALA A 307 4.20 1.86 -9.61
CA ALA A 307 3.58 2.77 -8.64
C ALA A 307 2.17 3.16 -9.09
N GLY A 308 1.29 3.46 -8.13
CA GLY A 308 -0.07 3.93 -8.40
C GLY A 308 -0.61 4.83 -7.29
N HIS A 309 -1.75 5.47 -7.54
CA HIS A 309 -2.38 6.37 -6.58
C HIS A 309 -2.92 5.60 -5.37
N ILE A 310 -2.94 6.24 -4.19
CA ILE A 310 -3.79 5.77 -3.09
C ILE A 310 -5.18 6.36 -3.31
N MET A 311 -6.21 5.51 -3.37
CA MET A 311 -7.60 5.93 -3.56
C MET A 311 -8.40 5.77 -2.26
N LEU A 312 -9.14 6.82 -1.90
CA LEU A 312 -10.18 6.78 -0.87
C LEU A 312 -11.55 6.77 -1.55
N GLN A 313 -12.32 5.71 -1.32
CA GLN A 313 -13.56 5.46 -2.07
C GLN A 313 -14.70 6.39 -1.63
N ASP A 314 -15.38 6.97 -2.61
CA ASP A 314 -16.74 7.49 -2.37
C ASP A 314 -17.76 6.36 -2.64
N HIS A 315 -18.39 5.89 -1.57
CA HIS A 315 -19.52 4.95 -1.64
C HIS A 315 -20.82 5.60 -1.10
N GLY A 316 -20.91 6.92 -1.19
CA GLY A 316 -22.08 7.70 -0.76
C GLY A 316 -22.22 7.92 0.75
N ASN A 317 -21.37 7.31 1.57
CA ASN A 317 -21.38 7.50 3.02
C ASN A 317 -20.40 8.60 3.44
N PRO A 318 -20.76 9.51 4.38
CA PRO A 318 -19.89 10.59 4.84
C PRO A 318 -18.85 10.09 5.85
N VAL A 319 -17.99 9.16 5.40
CA VAL A 319 -16.82 8.71 6.17
C VAL A 319 -15.84 9.87 6.27
N ARG A 320 -15.21 10.02 7.44
CA ARG A 320 -14.21 11.05 7.70
C ARG A 320 -12.82 10.44 7.78
N TYR A 321 -11.81 11.18 7.34
CA TYR A 321 -10.41 10.79 7.40
C TYR A 321 -9.54 11.88 8.00
N ARG A 322 -8.50 11.49 8.74
CA ARG A 322 -7.48 12.40 9.26
C ARG A 322 -6.13 11.69 9.40
N ASN A 323 -5.07 12.45 9.70
CA ASN A 323 -3.74 11.93 10.00
C ASN A 323 -3.31 10.87 8.98
N ILE A 324 -3.13 11.29 7.74
CA ILE A 324 -2.78 10.39 6.64
C ILE A 324 -1.33 10.67 6.28
N TRP A 325 -0.47 9.67 6.38
CA TRP A 325 0.91 9.78 5.96
C TRP A 325 1.42 8.48 5.36
N ILE A 326 2.35 8.62 4.42
CA ILE A 326 2.91 7.50 3.68
C ILE A 326 4.44 7.58 3.66
N ARG A 327 5.09 6.42 3.80
CA ARG A 327 6.53 6.27 3.76
C ARG A 327 6.89 5.22 2.70
N PRO A 328 7.55 5.59 1.59
CA PRO A 328 8.05 4.63 0.60
C PRO A 328 9.02 3.62 1.23
N LEU A 329 9.00 2.36 0.75
CA LEU A 329 9.83 1.25 1.23
C LEU A 329 10.75 0.69 0.15
#